data_AF-A0A8G2ISX2-F1
#
_entry.id   AF-A0A8G2ISX2-F1
#
_cell.length_a   1.000
_cell.length_b   1.000
_cell.length_c   1.000
_cell.angle_alpha   90.00
_cell.angle_beta   90.00
_cell.angle_gamma   90.00
#
_symmetry.space_group_name_H-M   'P 1'
#
loop_
_entity.id
_entity.type
_entity.pdbx_description
1 polymer ?
#
loop_
_entity_poly.entity_id
_entity_poly.type
_entity_poly.pdbx_seq_one_letter_code
_entity_poly.pdbx_strand_id
1 'polypeptide(L)'
;MSDTLQLLLQSVNLAGYGASARFLGFFEKDAQYKPGVEESAVDFFMRYFRNDLEYFLIASSVHANSDEVGHYGDAADDQRDANLIKGLVGAGLIKEFGFKERFGRDPGTQEYTESVEREWANIALMKAHDFPIESVRSLLVAKMIVYGLYGHCFMISLDWNLAFYPHDDFGFGVIGLTDNVNVQVAHDFLAQADQLTGMHSIIRTPPTN
;
A
#
# COMPACT_ATOMS: atom_id res chain seq x y z
N MET A 1 -17.21 2.93 10.23
CA MET A 1 -16.15 2.07 9.67
C MET A 1 -16.67 1.26 8.48
N SER A 2 -17.80 0.54 8.56
CA SER A 2 -18.40 -0.14 7.39
C SER A 2 -18.56 0.78 6.17
N ASP A 3 -19.05 2.01 6.38
CA ASP A 3 -19.28 2.97 5.29
C ASP A 3 -17.98 3.41 4.59
N THR A 4 -16.87 3.51 5.34
CA THR A 4 -15.56 3.86 4.78
C THR A 4 -15.02 2.76 3.88
N LEU A 5 -15.18 1.49 4.27
CA LEU A 5 -14.73 0.37 3.47
C LEU A 5 -15.56 0.27 2.19
N GLN A 6 -16.89 0.44 2.31
CA GLN A 6 -17.77 0.50 1.15
C GLN A 6 -17.39 1.63 0.21
N LEU A 7 -17.11 2.83 0.74
CA LEU A 7 -16.67 3.98 -0.03
C LEU A 7 -15.38 3.67 -0.81
N LEU A 8 -14.39 3.07 -0.16
CA LEU A 8 -13.14 2.64 -0.80
C LEU A 8 -13.42 1.66 -1.95
N LEU A 9 -14.17 0.60 -1.68
CA LEU A 9 -14.47 -0.46 -2.66
C LEU A 9 -15.30 0.04 -3.86
N GLN A 10 -16.11 1.08 -3.67
CA GLN A 10 -16.84 1.73 -4.77
C GLN A 10 -15.97 2.68 -5.59
N SER A 11 -14.87 3.17 -5.01
CA SER A 11 -14.02 4.21 -5.62
C SER A 11 -12.79 3.65 -6.31
N VAL A 12 -12.29 2.51 -5.84
CA VAL A 12 -11.03 1.92 -6.29
C VAL A 12 -11.28 0.69 -7.16
N ASN A 13 -10.64 0.64 -8.33
CA ASN A 13 -10.53 -0.58 -9.10
C ASN A 13 -9.40 -1.45 -8.54
N LEU A 14 -9.73 -2.47 -7.76
CA LEU A 14 -8.74 -3.35 -7.12
C LEU A 14 -7.93 -4.21 -8.10
N ALA A 15 -8.40 -4.40 -9.34
CA ALA A 15 -7.66 -5.10 -10.39
C ALA A 15 -6.61 -4.20 -11.08
N GLY A 16 -6.69 -2.89 -10.86
CA GLY A 16 -5.78 -1.92 -11.47
C GLY A 16 -6.09 -0.52 -10.98
N TYR A 17 -5.38 -0.07 -9.94
CA TYR A 17 -5.68 1.17 -9.24
C TYR A 17 -5.67 2.41 -10.15
N GLY A 18 -4.78 2.48 -11.15
CA GLY A 18 -4.72 3.57 -12.13
C GLY A 18 -5.92 3.67 -13.07
N ALA A 19 -6.77 2.63 -13.12
CA ALA A 19 -8.04 2.62 -13.86
C ALA A 19 -9.24 3.05 -13.00
N SER A 20 -9.01 3.45 -11.74
CA SER A 20 -10.06 4.03 -10.89
C SER A 20 -10.55 5.35 -11.48
N ALA A 21 -11.87 5.59 -11.43
CA ALA A 21 -12.50 6.75 -12.07
C ALA A 21 -11.91 8.10 -11.61
N ARG A 22 -11.50 8.18 -10.35
CA ARG A 22 -10.91 9.38 -9.73
C ARG A 22 -9.43 9.18 -9.42
N PHE A 23 -8.69 8.51 -10.30
CA PHE A 23 -7.25 8.39 -10.19
C PHE A 23 -6.59 9.77 -10.43
N LEU A 24 -5.90 10.29 -9.42
CA LEU A 24 -5.32 11.64 -9.44
C LEU A 24 -3.84 11.66 -9.83
N GLY A 25 -3.21 10.48 -9.90
CA GLY A 25 -1.81 10.36 -10.27
C GLY A 25 -1.03 9.46 -9.34
N PHE A 26 0.28 9.43 -9.57
CA PHE A 26 1.24 8.66 -8.80
C PHE A 26 2.63 9.25 -8.97
N PHE A 27 3.55 8.88 -8.09
CA PHE A 27 4.98 9.08 -8.30
C PHE A 27 5.71 7.76 -8.13
N GLU A 28 6.83 7.60 -8.82
CA GLU A 28 7.61 6.36 -8.82
C GLU A 28 9.08 6.64 -9.14
N LYS A 29 9.95 5.63 -9.01
CA LYS A 29 11.37 5.77 -9.39
C LYS A 29 11.53 6.09 -10.89
N ASP A 30 12.36 7.09 -11.22
CA ASP A 30 12.63 7.51 -12.60
C ASP A 30 13.88 6.85 -13.23
N ALA A 31 14.66 6.14 -12.41
CA ALA A 31 15.98 5.63 -12.77
C ALA A 31 16.18 4.18 -12.33
N GLN A 32 17.38 3.64 -12.61
CA GLN A 32 17.79 2.35 -12.07
C GLN A 32 17.68 2.34 -10.54
N TYR A 33 17.19 1.22 -10.02
CA TYR A 33 17.05 1.00 -8.58
C TYR A 33 18.36 1.29 -7.84
N LYS A 34 18.22 1.99 -6.70
CA LYS A 34 19.26 2.18 -5.71
C LYS A 34 18.66 1.79 -4.36
N PRO A 35 19.39 1.02 -3.53
CA PRO A 35 18.95 0.75 -2.16
C PRO A 35 18.64 2.06 -1.44
N GLY A 36 17.51 2.13 -0.73
CA GLY A 36 17.08 3.33 -0.01
C GLY A 36 15.98 4.15 -0.69
N VAL A 37 15.60 3.82 -1.93
CA VAL A 37 14.61 4.60 -2.71
C VAL A 37 13.20 4.40 -2.14
N GLU A 38 12.88 3.18 -1.74
CA GLU A 38 11.65 2.79 -1.06
C GLU A 38 11.52 3.49 0.31
N GLU A 39 12.58 3.54 1.12
CA GLU A 39 12.57 4.27 2.38
C GLU A 39 12.44 5.76 2.12
N SER A 40 13.10 6.30 1.08
CA SER A 40 12.99 7.72 0.73
C SER A 40 11.56 8.10 0.32
N ALA A 41 10.87 7.25 -0.44
CA ALA A 41 9.47 7.44 -0.82
C ALA A 41 8.55 7.41 0.40
N VAL A 42 8.73 6.42 1.29
CA VAL A 42 7.93 6.29 2.51
C VAL A 42 8.23 7.43 3.48
N ASP A 43 9.50 7.78 3.70
CA ASP A 43 9.90 8.87 4.59
C ASP A 43 9.39 10.22 4.08
N PHE A 44 9.34 10.43 2.77
CA PHE A 44 8.65 11.58 2.18
C PHE A 44 7.16 11.58 2.54
N PHE A 45 6.44 10.47 2.32
CA PHE A 45 5.02 10.36 2.68
C PHE A 45 4.79 10.66 4.17
N MET A 46 5.57 10.01 5.05
CA MET A 46 5.46 10.16 6.50
C MET A 46 5.74 11.60 6.93
N ARG A 47 6.75 12.25 6.34
CA ARG A 47 7.11 13.64 6.64
C ARG A 47 6.07 14.63 6.10
N TYR A 48 5.55 14.39 4.90
CA TYR A 48 4.56 15.26 4.26
C TYR A 48 3.27 15.32 5.08
N PHE A 49 2.78 14.17 5.54
CA PHE A 49 1.54 14.04 6.32
C PHE A 49 1.75 14.02 7.84
N ARG A 50 2.94 14.32 8.35
CA ARG A 50 3.32 14.16 9.77
C ARG A 50 2.32 14.73 10.78
N ASN A 51 1.61 15.81 10.43
CA ASN A 51 0.67 16.50 11.32
C ASN A 51 -0.75 15.92 11.24
N ASP A 52 -1.01 15.08 10.23
CA ASP A 52 -2.34 14.55 9.91
C ASP A 52 -2.41 13.02 10.03
N LEU A 53 -1.27 12.32 10.08
CA LEU A 53 -1.21 10.85 10.13
C LEU A 53 -2.03 10.24 11.28
N GLU A 54 -2.21 10.97 12.39
CA GLU A 54 -3.07 10.50 13.48
C GLU A 54 -4.55 10.34 13.07
N TYR A 55 -5.02 11.07 12.06
CA TYR A 55 -6.40 11.00 11.56
C TYR A 55 -6.58 9.98 10.43
N PHE A 56 -5.49 9.36 9.98
CA PHE A 56 -5.54 8.43 8.87
C PHE A 56 -6.10 7.07 9.30
N LEU A 57 -6.79 6.43 8.37
CA LEU A 57 -7.16 5.02 8.45
C LEU A 57 -6.24 4.19 7.57
N ILE A 58 -5.99 2.96 7.98
CA ILE A 58 -5.32 1.94 7.16
C ILE A 58 -6.42 0.98 6.69
N ALA A 59 -6.64 0.89 5.39
CA ALA A 59 -7.44 -0.16 4.78
C ALA A 59 -6.50 -1.21 4.20
N SER A 60 -6.43 -2.38 4.81
CA SER A 60 -5.42 -3.38 4.45
C SER A 60 -5.97 -4.80 4.48
N SER A 61 -5.65 -5.58 3.45
CA SER A 61 -5.72 -7.04 3.43
C SER A 61 -4.32 -7.67 3.42
N VAL A 62 -3.29 -6.90 3.77
CA VAL A 62 -1.91 -7.33 3.64
C VAL A 62 -1.61 -8.55 4.52
N HIS A 63 -1.00 -9.55 3.92
CA HIS A 63 -0.54 -10.77 4.59
C HIS A 63 0.71 -11.33 3.94
N ALA A 64 1.54 -11.98 4.76
CA ALA A 64 2.76 -12.63 4.35
C ALA A 64 2.51 -14.12 4.04
N ASN A 65 2.99 -14.57 2.89
CA ASN A 65 3.08 -15.99 2.55
C ASN A 65 4.37 -16.57 3.13
N SER A 66 4.26 -17.36 4.20
CA SER A 66 5.43 -17.96 4.85
C SER A 66 6.13 -19.03 3.98
N ASP A 67 5.54 -19.44 2.85
CA ASP A 67 6.20 -20.31 1.87
C ASP A 67 7.21 -19.55 0.98
N GLU A 68 7.20 -18.22 0.97
CA GLU A 68 7.96 -17.37 0.04
C GLU A 68 8.83 -16.31 0.73
N VAL A 69 8.36 -15.74 1.84
CA VAL A 69 9.10 -14.70 2.56
C VAL A 69 10.46 -15.24 3.01
N GLY A 70 11.52 -14.47 2.72
CA GLY A 70 12.89 -14.80 3.14
C GLY A 70 13.53 -15.97 2.38
N HIS A 71 13.08 -16.24 1.15
CA HIS A 71 13.57 -17.33 0.31
C HIS A 71 13.96 -16.91 -1.12
N TYR A 72 14.06 -15.61 -1.41
CA TYR A 72 14.19 -15.11 -2.79
C TYR A 72 15.32 -14.11 -3.00
N GLY A 73 15.78 -13.44 -1.94
CA GLY A 73 16.90 -12.50 -1.97
C GLY A 73 18.25 -13.17 -1.71
N ASP A 74 19.26 -12.34 -1.43
CA ASP A 74 20.44 -12.85 -0.74
C ASP A 74 20.15 -13.06 0.76
N ALA A 75 21.05 -13.74 1.47
CA ALA A 75 20.82 -14.06 2.89
C ALA A 75 20.63 -12.84 3.79
N ALA A 76 21.18 -11.68 3.43
CA ALA A 76 21.00 -10.44 4.18
C ALA A 76 19.64 -9.82 3.90
N ASP A 77 19.23 -9.79 2.63
CA ASP A 77 17.90 -9.34 2.20
C ASP A 77 16.80 -10.22 2.80
N ASP A 78 16.93 -11.55 2.71
CA ASP A 78 15.98 -12.50 3.26
C ASP A 78 15.82 -12.34 4.78
N GLN A 79 16.94 -12.11 5.49
CA GLN A 79 16.91 -11.89 6.93
C GLN A 79 16.28 -10.55 7.30
N ARG A 80 16.52 -9.49 6.52
CA ARG A 80 15.88 -8.18 6.69
C ARG A 80 14.37 -8.31 6.51
N ASP A 81 13.94 -8.95 5.44
CA ASP A 81 12.53 -9.10 5.09
C ASP A 81 11.81 -9.95 6.16
N ALA A 82 12.41 -11.05 6.61
CA ALA A 82 11.86 -11.87 7.70
C ALA A 82 11.72 -11.07 9.02
N ASN A 83 12.70 -10.21 9.35
CA ASN A 83 12.62 -9.34 10.52
C ASN A 83 11.51 -8.30 10.40
N LEU A 84 11.33 -7.73 9.20
CA LEU A 84 10.28 -6.77 8.92
C LEU A 84 8.89 -7.41 9.08
N ILE A 85 8.68 -8.59 8.48
CA ILE A 85 7.43 -9.36 8.62
C ILE A 85 7.16 -9.71 10.07
N LYS A 86 8.16 -10.22 10.81
CA LYS A 86 8.01 -10.52 12.24
C LYS A 86 7.58 -9.29 13.05
N GLY A 87 8.15 -8.13 12.76
CA GLY A 87 7.77 -6.87 13.40
C GLY A 87 6.32 -6.48 13.11
N LEU A 88 5.88 -6.61 11.85
CA LEU A 88 4.52 -6.28 11.42
C LEU A 88 3.47 -7.24 11.98
N VAL A 89 3.77 -8.55 12.02
CA VAL A 89 2.93 -9.55 12.67
C VAL A 89 2.84 -9.28 14.17
N GLY A 90 3.97 -9.00 14.83
CA GLY A 90 4.00 -8.65 16.25
C GLY A 90 3.22 -7.39 16.61
N ALA A 91 3.19 -6.41 15.69
CA ALA A 91 2.38 -5.20 15.82
C ALA A 91 0.89 -5.42 15.49
N GLY A 92 0.51 -6.57 14.93
CA GLY A 92 -0.86 -6.88 14.52
C GLY A 92 -1.31 -6.18 13.23
N LEU A 93 -0.38 -5.65 12.43
CA LEU A 93 -0.68 -4.97 11.16
C LEU A 93 -0.93 -5.92 10.00
N ILE A 94 -0.32 -7.11 10.04
CA ILE A 94 -0.46 -8.15 9.02
C ILE A 94 -0.61 -9.52 9.66
N LYS A 95 -1.08 -10.49 8.87
CA LYS A 95 -1.06 -11.92 9.21
C LYS A 95 0.02 -12.63 8.41
N GLU A 96 0.49 -13.76 8.92
CA GLU A 96 1.44 -14.63 8.23
C GLU A 96 0.89 -16.07 8.23
N PHE A 97 0.94 -16.73 7.08
CA PHE A 97 0.54 -18.14 6.92
C PHE A 97 1.09 -18.72 5.61
N GLY A 98 1.20 -20.05 5.53
CA GLY A 98 1.63 -20.75 4.31
C GLY A 98 0.48 -20.95 3.34
N PHE A 99 0.65 -20.55 2.09
CA PHE A 99 -0.36 -20.74 1.04
C PHE A 99 -0.61 -22.22 0.76
N LYS A 100 0.44 -23.05 0.79
CA LYS A 100 0.31 -24.51 0.57
C LYS A 100 -0.58 -25.18 1.61
N GLU A 101 -0.49 -24.72 2.84
CA GLU A 101 -1.30 -25.22 3.96
C GLU A 101 -2.72 -24.68 3.89
N ARG A 102 -2.88 -23.38 3.62
CA ARG A 102 -4.18 -22.69 3.71
C ARG A 102 -5.05 -22.86 2.48
N PHE A 103 -4.46 -22.81 1.29
CA PHE A 103 -5.18 -22.81 0.00
C PHE A 103 -4.96 -24.10 -0.79
N GLY A 104 -4.04 -24.95 -0.36
CA GLY A 104 -3.65 -26.17 -1.06
C GLY A 104 -2.42 -25.97 -1.94
N ARG A 105 -1.94 -27.07 -2.53
CA ARG A 105 -0.64 -27.13 -3.23
C ARG A 105 -0.73 -26.98 -4.75
N ASP A 106 -1.94 -26.84 -5.31
CA ASP A 106 -2.15 -26.78 -6.76
C ASP A 106 -2.73 -25.43 -7.18
N PRO A 107 -1.87 -24.48 -7.59
CA PRO A 107 -2.28 -23.17 -8.09
C PRO A 107 -3.11 -23.21 -9.37
N GLY A 108 -3.17 -24.35 -10.08
CA GLY A 108 -3.95 -24.51 -11.31
C GLY A 108 -5.44 -24.75 -11.06
N THR A 109 -5.84 -24.95 -9.80
CA THR A 109 -7.25 -25.21 -9.46
C THR A 109 -8.04 -23.93 -9.28
N GLN A 110 -9.31 -23.96 -9.68
CA GLN A 110 -10.25 -22.86 -9.45
C GLN A 110 -10.42 -22.56 -7.95
N GLU A 111 -10.47 -23.60 -7.10
CA GLU A 111 -10.62 -23.46 -5.66
C GLU A 111 -9.44 -22.70 -5.01
N TYR A 112 -8.22 -22.96 -5.46
CA TYR A 112 -7.04 -22.22 -5.02
C TYR A 112 -7.16 -20.74 -5.39
N THR A 113 -7.45 -20.45 -6.66
CA THR A 113 -7.60 -19.08 -7.17
C THR A 113 -8.67 -18.31 -6.41
N GLU A 114 -9.87 -18.90 -6.26
CA GLU A 114 -10.97 -18.27 -5.51
C GLU A 114 -10.61 -18.04 -4.03
N SER A 115 -9.80 -18.92 -3.43
CA SER A 115 -9.36 -18.76 -2.04
C SER A 115 -8.35 -17.63 -1.87
N VAL A 116 -7.40 -17.52 -2.80
CA VAL A 116 -6.44 -16.39 -2.85
C VAL A 116 -7.18 -15.08 -3.08
N GLU A 117 -8.09 -15.03 -4.05
CA GLU A 117 -8.89 -13.82 -4.36
C GLU A 117 -9.73 -13.38 -3.16
N ARG A 118 -10.36 -14.32 -2.45
CA ARG A 118 -11.10 -14.02 -1.20
C ARG A 118 -10.20 -13.43 -0.12
N GLU A 119 -8.99 -13.96 0.05
CA GLU A 119 -8.06 -13.42 1.04
C GLU A 119 -7.54 -12.04 0.64
N TRP A 120 -7.25 -11.82 -0.64
CA TRP A 120 -6.89 -10.51 -1.18
C TRP A 120 -7.99 -9.47 -0.98
N ALA A 121 -9.25 -9.86 -1.17
CA ALA A 121 -10.40 -8.98 -0.98
C ALA A 121 -10.78 -8.75 0.51
N ASN A 122 -10.17 -9.47 1.46
CA ASN A 122 -10.49 -9.39 2.88
C ASN A 122 -9.86 -8.17 3.57
N ILE A 123 -10.25 -6.97 3.12
CA ILE A 123 -9.71 -5.69 3.59
C ILE A 123 -10.30 -5.35 4.96
N ALA A 124 -9.43 -5.18 5.95
CA ALA A 124 -9.76 -4.65 7.27
C ALA A 124 -9.49 -3.15 7.35
N LEU A 125 -10.26 -2.45 8.18
CA LEU A 125 -10.01 -1.05 8.52
C LEU A 125 -9.42 -0.94 9.92
N MET A 126 -8.35 -0.19 10.03
CA MET A 126 -7.64 0.08 11.28
C MET A 126 -7.34 1.58 11.37
N LYS A 127 -7.19 2.13 12.58
CA LYS A 127 -6.74 3.52 12.72
C LYS A 127 -5.22 3.55 12.75
N ALA A 128 -4.59 4.46 12.01
CA ALA A 128 -3.13 4.52 11.95
C ALA A 128 -2.51 4.81 13.34
N HIS A 129 -3.17 5.64 14.16
CA HIS A 129 -2.72 5.96 15.52
C HIS A 129 -2.83 4.82 16.53
N ASP A 130 -3.51 3.71 16.20
CA ASP A 130 -3.54 2.54 17.08
C ASP A 130 -2.21 1.76 17.06
N PHE A 131 -1.29 2.11 16.15
CA PHE A 131 0.01 1.45 15.98
C PHE A 131 1.17 2.43 16.18
N PRO A 132 2.35 1.93 16.61
CA PRO A 132 3.57 2.71 16.57
C PRO A 132 3.84 3.25 15.17
N ILE A 133 4.23 4.51 15.05
CA ILE A 133 4.47 5.16 13.76
C ILE A 133 5.54 4.44 12.94
N GLU A 134 6.54 3.87 13.60
CA GLU A 134 7.58 3.04 12.97
C GLU A 134 7.03 1.74 12.37
N SER A 135 5.99 1.17 12.98
CA SER A 135 5.30 -0.01 12.44
C SER A 135 4.48 0.36 11.20
N VAL A 136 3.81 1.52 11.19
CA VAL A 136 3.11 2.05 10.00
C VAL A 136 4.11 2.31 8.87
N ARG A 137 5.23 2.98 9.17
CA ARG A 137 6.34 3.18 8.23
C ARG A 137 6.83 1.84 7.66
N SER A 138 7.08 0.87 8.55
CA SER A 138 7.54 -0.47 8.18
C SER A 138 6.56 -1.19 7.25
N LEU A 139 5.25 -1.03 7.45
CA LEU A 139 4.23 -1.62 6.59
C LEU A 139 4.31 -1.06 5.16
N LEU A 140 4.44 0.26 5.05
CA LEU A 140 4.53 0.93 3.75
C LEU A 140 5.79 0.53 3.00
N VAL A 141 6.94 0.46 3.68
CA VAL A 141 8.19 -0.04 3.09
C VAL A 141 8.02 -1.50 2.67
N ALA A 142 7.54 -2.36 3.57
CA ALA A 142 7.37 -3.78 3.28
C ALA A 142 6.52 -4.02 2.03
N LYS A 143 5.45 -3.24 1.86
CA LYS A 143 4.54 -3.34 0.73
C LYS A 143 5.19 -2.98 -0.63
N MET A 144 6.32 -2.27 -0.61
CA MET A 144 7.09 -1.94 -1.80
C MET A 144 8.16 -2.98 -2.15
N ILE A 145 8.79 -3.64 -1.16
CA ILE A 145 9.99 -4.44 -1.39
C ILE A 145 9.89 -5.92 -1.05
N VAL A 146 9.04 -6.31 -0.10
CA VAL A 146 9.07 -7.67 0.43
C VAL A 146 8.38 -8.62 -0.53
N TYR A 147 9.15 -9.54 -1.10
CA TYR A 147 8.61 -10.66 -1.85
C TYR A 147 7.83 -11.61 -0.92
N GLY A 148 6.69 -12.11 -1.39
CA GLY A 148 5.77 -12.93 -0.58
C GLY A 148 4.80 -12.13 0.28
N LEU A 149 4.76 -10.80 0.14
CA LEU A 149 3.75 -9.95 0.77
C LEU A 149 2.63 -9.62 -0.22
N TYR A 150 1.40 -10.03 0.11
CA TYR A 150 0.23 -9.95 -0.77
C TYR A 150 -0.88 -9.08 -0.20
N GLY A 151 -1.88 -8.77 -1.02
CA GLY A 151 -3.06 -7.99 -0.64
C GLY A 151 -2.94 -6.49 -0.90
N HIS A 152 -3.99 -5.77 -0.51
CA HIS A 152 -4.14 -4.34 -0.76
C HIS A 152 -3.77 -3.54 0.50
N CYS A 153 -3.20 -2.34 0.33
CA CYS A 153 -2.86 -1.43 1.42
C CYS A 153 -3.15 0.01 1.00
N PHE A 154 -4.03 0.69 1.73
CA PHE A 154 -4.35 2.09 1.54
C PHE A 154 -4.24 2.86 2.84
N MET A 155 -3.62 4.03 2.76
CA MET A 155 -3.66 5.09 3.75
C MET A 155 -4.79 6.05 3.36
N ILE A 156 -5.80 6.21 4.20
CA ILE A 156 -7.03 6.95 3.87
C ILE A 156 -7.14 8.19 4.76
N SER A 157 -7.31 9.35 4.13
CA SER A 157 -7.75 10.58 4.78
C SER A 157 -9.21 10.85 4.41
N LEU A 158 -10.10 10.76 5.42
CA LEU A 158 -11.51 11.09 5.25
C LEU A 158 -11.73 12.60 5.08
N ASP A 159 -10.90 13.42 5.73
CA ASP A 159 -10.99 14.88 5.65
C ASP A 159 -10.71 15.40 4.23
N TRP A 160 -9.89 14.68 3.47
CA TRP A 160 -9.55 15.03 2.09
C TRP A 160 -10.28 14.17 1.05
N ASN A 161 -11.02 13.15 1.48
CA ASN A 161 -11.59 12.10 0.62
C ASN A 161 -10.53 11.49 -0.32
N LEU A 162 -9.36 11.14 0.23
CA LEU A 162 -8.22 10.59 -0.51
C LEU A 162 -7.81 9.23 0.03
N ALA A 163 -7.44 8.33 -0.87
CA ALA A 163 -6.70 7.10 -0.57
C ALA A 163 -5.33 7.15 -1.26
N PHE A 164 -4.29 6.86 -0.49
CA PHE A 164 -2.91 6.73 -0.95
C PHE A 164 -2.50 5.27 -0.85
N TYR A 165 -1.82 4.73 -1.86
CA TYR A 165 -1.33 3.36 -1.82
C TYR A 165 0.14 3.29 -2.22
N PRO A 166 0.99 2.57 -1.45
CA PRO A 166 2.32 2.23 -1.93
C PRO A 166 2.23 1.21 -3.07
N HIS A 167 3.13 1.30 -4.04
CA HIS A 167 3.25 0.34 -5.14
C HIS A 167 4.70 -0.14 -5.34
N ASP A 168 4.84 -1.22 -6.09
CA ASP A 168 6.07 -1.96 -6.37
C ASP A 168 7.10 -1.18 -7.20
N ASP A 169 6.68 -0.12 -7.90
CA ASP A 169 7.60 0.85 -8.51
C ASP A 169 8.13 1.94 -7.53
N PHE A 170 8.15 1.63 -6.23
CA PHE A 170 8.77 2.44 -5.16
C PHE A 170 8.23 3.86 -5.02
N GLY A 171 6.91 3.99 -4.96
CA GLY A 171 6.25 5.27 -4.74
C GLY A 171 4.80 5.12 -4.32
N PHE A 172 4.03 6.20 -4.44
CA PHE A 172 2.62 6.21 -4.05
C PHE A 172 1.72 6.70 -5.18
N GLY A 173 0.59 6.01 -5.33
CA GLY A 173 -0.55 6.50 -6.10
C GLY A 173 -1.61 7.14 -5.22
N VAL A 174 -2.42 8.01 -5.84
CA VAL A 174 -3.47 8.78 -5.16
C VAL A 174 -4.81 8.63 -5.88
N ILE A 175 -5.86 8.31 -5.12
CA ILE A 175 -7.22 8.11 -5.63
C ILE A 175 -8.20 8.96 -4.81
N GLY A 176 -9.09 9.67 -5.49
CA GLY A 176 -10.23 10.34 -4.87
C GLY A 176 -11.35 9.36 -4.52
N LEU A 177 -11.90 9.49 -3.31
CA LEU A 177 -12.97 8.62 -2.80
C LEU A 177 -14.37 9.17 -3.09
N THR A 178 -14.52 10.48 -3.28
CA THR A 178 -15.80 11.12 -3.56
C THR A 178 -15.64 12.20 -4.62
N ASP A 179 -16.74 12.80 -5.06
CA ASP A 179 -16.73 13.97 -5.94
C ASP A 179 -16.23 15.24 -5.23
N ASN A 180 -16.26 15.27 -3.89
CA ASN A 180 -15.75 16.37 -3.08
C ASN A 180 -14.29 16.13 -2.64
N VAL A 181 -13.51 15.47 -3.51
CA VAL A 181 -12.11 15.18 -3.25
C VAL A 181 -11.28 16.48 -3.21
N ASN A 182 -10.38 16.57 -2.24
CA ASN A 182 -9.42 17.66 -2.17
C ASN A 182 -8.26 17.40 -3.16
N VAL A 183 -8.50 17.74 -4.43
CA VAL A 183 -7.53 17.58 -5.53
C VAL A 183 -6.24 18.33 -5.26
N GLN A 184 -6.31 19.50 -4.60
CA GLN A 184 -5.14 20.32 -4.31
C GLN A 184 -4.12 19.58 -3.43
N VAL A 185 -4.59 18.90 -2.37
CA VAL A 185 -3.70 18.11 -1.49
C VAL A 185 -2.99 17.00 -2.27
N ALA A 186 -3.71 16.31 -3.16
CA ALA A 186 -3.13 15.27 -4.01
C ALA A 186 -2.10 15.84 -5.00
N HIS A 187 -2.42 16.94 -5.67
CA HIS A 187 -1.55 17.59 -6.65
C HIS A 187 -0.30 18.18 -6.00
N ASP A 188 -0.42 18.81 -4.83
CA ASP A 188 0.73 19.35 -4.09
C ASP A 188 1.65 18.22 -3.60
N PHE A 189 1.08 17.11 -3.12
CA PHE A 189 1.83 15.93 -2.71
C PHE A 189 2.65 15.37 -3.87
N LEU A 190 2.00 15.15 -5.02
CA LEU A 190 2.67 14.62 -6.22
C LEU A 190 3.69 15.61 -6.80
N ALA A 191 3.40 16.91 -6.82
CA ALA A 191 4.34 17.92 -7.30
C ALA A 191 5.58 18.02 -6.42
N GLN A 192 5.44 17.89 -5.10
CA GLN A 192 6.59 17.83 -4.19
C GLN A 192 7.36 16.51 -4.31
N ALA A 193 6.69 15.40 -4.58
CA ALA A 193 7.34 14.12 -4.83
C ALA A 193 8.22 14.14 -6.10
N ASP A 194 7.82 14.88 -7.13
CA ASP A 194 8.57 15.05 -8.39
C ASP A 194 9.89 15.81 -8.20
N GLN A 195 10.05 16.50 -7.06
CA GLN A 195 11.30 17.17 -6.69
C GLN A 195 12.29 16.25 -5.95
N LEU A 196 11.89 15.02 -5.61
CA LEU A 196 12.78 14.05 -4.98
C LEU A 196 13.77 13.53 -6.03
N THR A 197 15.04 13.42 -5.63
CA THR A 197 16.06 12.87 -6.51
C THR A 197 15.76 11.42 -6.84
N GLY A 198 15.65 11.10 -8.13
CA GLY A 198 15.41 9.73 -8.59
C GLY A 198 13.93 9.35 -8.67
N MET A 199 13.02 10.32 -8.59
CA MET A 199 11.57 10.12 -8.65
C MET A 199 10.96 10.98 -9.75
N HIS A 200 9.84 10.52 -10.30
CA HIS A 200 9.00 11.28 -11.20
C HIS A 200 7.52 11.09 -10.87
N SER A 201 6.73 12.15 -11.02
CA SER A 201 5.29 12.15 -10.79
C SER A 201 4.48 12.35 -12.06
N ILE A 202 3.41 11.57 -12.19
CA ILE A 202 2.33 11.81 -13.15
C ILE A 202 1.13 12.36 -12.38
N ILE A 203 0.73 13.59 -12.72
CA ILE A 203 -0.43 14.26 -12.13
C ILE A 203 -1.59 14.25 -13.12
N ARG A 204 -2.78 13.86 -12.67
CA ARG A 204 -4.00 13.86 -13.47
C ARG A 204 -5.06 14.76 -12.85
N THR A 205 -5.74 15.50 -13.71
CA THR A 205 -6.96 16.21 -13.33
C THR A 205 -8.16 15.30 -13.58
N PRO A 206 -9.10 15.18 -12.63
CA PRO A 206 -10.35 14.50 -12.90
C PRO A 206 -11.05 15.10 -14.12
N PRO A 207 -11.78 14.31 -14.92
CA PRO A 207 -12.61 14.86 -15.98
C PRO A 207 -13.57 15.90 -15.38
N THR A 208 -13.55 17.12 -15.90
CA THR A 208 -14.63 18.09 -15.62
C THR A 208 -15.85 17.64 -16.41
N ASN A 209 -16.92 17.26 -15.70
CA ASN A 209 -18.23 17.05 -16.33
C ASN A 209 -18.74 18.35 -16.97
#